data_AF-A0A5C7PX22-F1
#
_entry.id   AF-A0A5C7PX22-F1
#
_cell.length_a   1.000
_cell.length_b   1.000
_cell.length_c   1.000
_cell.angle_alpha   90.00
_cell.angle_beta   90.00
_cell.angle_gamma   90.00
#
_symmetry.space_group_name_H-M   'P 1'
#
loop_
_entity.id
_entity.type
_entity.pdbx_description
1 polymer ?
#
loop_
_entity_poly.entity_id
_entity_poly.type
_entity_poly.pdbx_seq_one_letter_code
_entity_poly.pdbx_strand_id
1 'polypeptide(L)'
;PFDLRTAGRVPGGAQVERAVATPFALGETIDLGLNANDFQTASRVTDAINKAMGAGVASAVDGRVVRLRAPADPSQRVSFLAKVEDIRLHATIPMARVIINSRTGSIVLNQAVTLGACAVSHGNLSVSISSTPVVSQPNPLSVGGQTVVTEKADIQIRQDKGSLVKIDTAPQLSDMVRGLNSLGATPQDLLAILQAIKAAGALNAELEVI
;
A
#
# COMPACT_ATOMS: atom_id res chain seq x y z
N PRO A 1 15.06 33.54 -71.02
CA PRO A 1 14.42 32.76 -69.94
C PRO A 1 15.39 31.68 -69.42
N PHE A 2 16.08 31.96 -68.31
CA PHE A 2 17.03 31.02 -67.69
C PHE A 2 16.36 30.32 -66.50
N ASP A 3 16.07 29.03 -66.67
CA ASP A 3 15.64 28.14 -65.58
C ASP A 3 16.90 27.66 -64.84
N LEU A 4 17.33 28.44 -63.83
CA LEU A 4 18.40 28.04 -62.91
C LEU A 4 17.82 27.09 -61.86
N ARG A 5 17.87 25.80 -62.15
CA ARG A 5 17.53 24.76 -61.17
C ARG A 5 18.64 24.67 -60.11
N THR A 6 18.34 25.15 -58.92
CA THR A 6 19.21 24.99 -57.74
C THR A 6 19.19 23.52 -57.31
N ALA A 7 20.27 22.79 -57.56
CA ALA A 7 20.44 21.41 -57.12
C ALA A 7 21.46 21.35 -55.97
N GLY A 8 21.09 20.72 -54.86
CA GLY A 8 21.97 20.44 -53.72
C GLY A 8 22.06 18.94 -53.47
N ARG A 9 23.27 18.42 -53.18
CA ARG A 9 23.49 17.04 -52.71
C ARG A 9 23.66 17.04 -51.19
N VAL A 10 23.07 16.05 -50.52
CA VAL A 10 23.26 15.79 -49.08
C VAL A 10 23.94 14.43 -48.92
N PRO A 11 25.29 14.35 -48.87
CA PRO A 11 26.00 13.09 -48.66
C PRO A 11 25.74 12.59 -47.24
N GLY A 12 25.16 11.40 -47.09
CA GLY A 12 24.73 10.83 -45.81
C GLY A 12 23.21 10.83 -45.57
N GLY A 13 22.44 11.47 -46.47
CA GLY A 13 20.98 11.57 -46.35
C GLY A 13 20.52 12.65 -45.37
N ALA A 14 19.21 12.80 -45.24
CA ALA A 14 18.57 13.66 -44.25
C ALA A 14 17.41 12.89 -43.61
N GLN A 15 17.28 12.98 -42.29
CA GLN A 15 16.13 12.43 -41.59
C GLN A 15 15.01 13.48 -41.61
N VAL A 16 13.93 13.18 -42.33
CA VAL A 16 12.71 14.00 -42.34
C VAL A 16 11.77 13.40 -41.31
N GLU A 17 11.70 14.00 -40.13
CA GLU A 17 10.73 13.60 -39.12
C GLU A 17 9.40 14.28 -39.41
N ARG A 18 8.41 13.49 -39.84
CA ARG A 18 7.02 13.93 -39.87
C ARG A 18 6.53 13.91 -38.43
N ALA A 19 6.39 15.09 -37.81
CA ALA A 19 5.67 15.20 -36.55
C ALA A 19 4.28 14.58 -36.75
N VAL A 20 4.05 13.42 -36.12
CA VAL A 20 2.71 12.87 -36.04
C VAL A 20 1.92 13.86 -35.19
N ALA A 21 0.88 14.47 -35.76
CA ALA A 21 -0.04 15.31 -35.01
C ALA A 21 -0.67 14.43 -33.94
N THR A 22 -0.08 14.42 -32.75
CA THR A 22 -0.60 13.68 -31.62
C THR A 22 -1.82 14.46 -31.12
N PRO A 23 -3.01 13.82 -31.03
CA PRO A 23 -4.21 14.45 -30.46
C PRO A 23 -3.96 15.01 -29.05
N PHE A 24 -2.91 14.50 -28.39
CA PHE A 24 -2.31 15.00 -27.18
C PHE A 24 -2.05 16.50 -27.16
N ALA A 25 -1.70 17.15 -28.28
CA ALA A 25 -1.37 18.58 -28.28
C ALA A 25 -2.58 19.50 -28.52
N LEU A 26 -3.71 18.96 -28.99
CA LEU A 26 -4.78 19.75 -29.63
C LEU A 26 -6.11 19.76 -28.87
N GLY A 27 -6.31 18.90 -27.87
CA GLY A 27 -7.54 18.85 -27.08
C GLY A 27 -7.48 19.65 -25.77
N GLU A 28 -8.61 20.25 -25.35
CA GLU A 28 -8.78 20.90 -24.03
C GLU A 28 -8.70 19.91 -22.86
N THR A 29 -8.91 18.63 -23.14
CA THR A 29 -8.95 17.57 -22.13
C THR A 29 -8.02 16.41 -22.46
N ILE A 30 -7.60 15.69 -21.43
CA ILE A 30 -6.81 14.46 -21.49
C ILE A 30 -7.58 13.39 -20.74
N ASP A 31 -7.84 12.25 -21.38
CA ASP A 31 -8.49 11.11 -20.74
C ASP A 31 -7.40 10.21 -20.13
N LEU A 32 -7.39 10.12 -18.80
CA LEU A 32 -6.51 9.25 -18.01
C LEU A 32 -7.18 7.89 -17.81
N GLY A 33 -6.60 6.84 -18.38
CA GLY A 33 -7.04 5.47 -18.19
C GLY A 33 -6.48 4.86 -16.90
N LEU A 34 -7.36 4.27 -16.10
CA LEU A 34 -7.02 3.53 -14.88
C LEU A 34 -6.92 2.04 -15.17
N ASN A 35 -6.01 1.37 -14.48
CA ASN A 35 -5.86 -0.09 -14.56
C ASN A 35 -7.04 -0.81 -13.88
N ALA A 36 -7.47 -0.30 -12.73
CA ALA A 36 -8.63 -0.81 -12.00
C ALA A 36 -9.94 -0.40 -12.70
N ASN A 37 -10.94 -1.28 -12.68
CA ASN A 37 -12.32 -0.97 -13.07
C ASN A 37 -13.17 -0.86 -11.81
N ASP A 38 -13.04 0.25 -11.08
CA ASP A 38 -13.70 0.48 -9.80
C ASP A 38 -14.04 1.97 -9.64
N PHE A 39 -15.33 2.25 -9.43
CA PHE A 39 -15.84 3.61 -9.24
C PHE A 39 -15.28 4.27 -7.98
N GLN A 40 -15.00 3.52 -6.92
CA GLN A 40 -14.40 4.08 -5.70
C GLN A 40 -12.96 4.53 -5.97
N THR A 41 -12.18 3.72 -6.68
CA THR A 41 -10.83 4.08 -7.13
C THR A 41 -10.87 5.30 -8.05
N ALA A 42 -11.76 5.34 -9.05
CA ALA A 42 -11.88 6.49 -9.97
C ALA A 42 -12.28 7.79 -9.24
N SER A 43 -13.19 7.70 -8.27
CA SER A 43 -13.55 8.84 -7.41
C SER A 43 -12.34 9.35 -6.62
N ARG A 44 -11.58 8.46 -5.99
CA ARG A 44 -10.40 8.84 -5.19
C ARG A 44 -9.29 9.45 -6.04
N VAL A 45 -9.07 8.92 -7.25
CA VAL A 45 -8.13 9.51 -8.22
C VAL A 45 -8.55 10.94 -8.52
N THR A 46 -9.84 11.13 -8.84
CA THR A 46 -10.42 12.45 -9.13
C THR A 46 -10.23 13.42 -7.96
N ASP A 47 -10.53 12.98 -6.74
CA ASP A 47 -10.38 13.79 -5.52
C ASP A 47 -8.91 14.16 -5.24
N ALA A 48 -7.98 13.21 -5.41
CA ALA A 48 -6.57 13.44 -5.20
C ALA A 48 -6.01 14.46 -6.22
N ILE A 49 -6.40 14.34 -7.49
CA ILE A 49 -6.00 15.29 -8.54
C ILE A 49 -6.57 16.67 -8.27
N ASN A 50 -7.87 16.77 -7.97
CA ASN A 50 -8.51 18.05 -7.68
C ASN A 50 -7.92 18.71 -6.42
N LYS A 51 -7.51 17.92 -5.42
CA LYS A 51 -6.83 18.44 -4.22
C LYS A 51 -5.44 19.02 -4.52
N ALA A 52 -4.68 18.36 -5.41
CA ALA A 52 -3.32 18.79 -5.74
C ALA A 52 -3.27 19.95 -6.75
N MET A 53 -4.21 19.98 -7.70
CA MET A 53 -4.16 20.84 -8.89
C MET A 53 -5.25 21.92 -8.92
N GLY A 54 -6.25 21.84 -8.03
CA GLY A 54 -7.39 22.75 -7.98
C GLY A 54 -8.72 22.07 -8.32
N ALA A 55 -9.81 22.59 -7.78
CA ALA A 55 -11.14 22.01 -7.97
C ALA A 55 -11.59 22.09 -9.45
N GLY A 56 -12.12 21.00 -9.98
CA GLY A 56 -12.66 20.92 -11.34
C GLY A 56 -11.61 20.66 -12.43
N VAL A 57 -10.37 20.31 -12.06
CA VAL A 57 -9.32 19.84 -12.98
C VAL A 57 -9.59 18.41 -13.44
N ALA A 58 -10.08 17.55 -12.57
CA ALA A 58 -10.39 16.15 -12.85
C ALA A 58 -11.88 15.85 -12.67
N SER A 59 -12.41 14.98 -13.52
CA SER A 59 -13.76 14.41 -13.42
C SER A 59 -13.72 12.93 -13.81
N ALA A 60 -14.23 12.04 -12.96
CA ALA A 60 -14.46 10.66 -13.33
C ALA A 60 -15.56 10.58 -14.41
N VAL A 61 -15.27 9.91 -15.52
CA VAL A 61 -16.24 9.62 -16.59
C VAL A 61 -16.92 8.28 -16.29
N ASP A 62 -16.13 7.29 -15.88
CA ASP A 62 -16.58 5.96 -15.47
C ASP A 62 -15.57 5.32 -14.48
N GLY A 63 -15.71 4.02 -14.18
CA GLY A 63 -14.82 3.28 -13.27
C GLY A 63 -13.39 3.06 -13.79
N ARG A 64 -13.07 3.45 -15.02
CA ARG A 64 -11.77 3.28 -15.69
C ARG A 64 -11.22 4.57 -16.28
N VAL A 65 -12.03 5.59 -16.55
CA VAL A 65 -11.60 6.81 -17.25
C VAL A 65 -11.82 8.03 -16.37
N VAL A 66 -10.76 8.79 -16.15
CA VAL A 66 -10.79 10.10 -15.49
C VAL A 66 -10.38 11.16 -16.51
N ARG A 67 -11.27 12.11 -16.78
CA ARG A 67 -11.01 13.23 -17.69
C ARG A 67 -10.36 14.38 -16.96
N LEU A 68 -9.26 14.86 -17.49
CA LEU A 68 -8.47 15.97 -16.97
C LEU A 68 -8.60 17.19 -17.90
N ARG A 69 -8.83 18.38 -17.35
CA ARG A 69 -8.68 19.65 -18.07
C ARG A 69 -7.22 20.06 -18.05
N ALA A 70 -6.58 20.07 -19.21
CA ALA A 70 -5.16 20.36 -19.34
C ALA A 70 -4.93 21.76 -19.93
N PRO A 71 -3.80 22.43 -19.64
CA PRO A 71 -3.44 23.69 -20.27
C PRO A 71 -3.36 23.59 -21.81
N ALA A 72 -3.70 24.66 -22.52
CA ALA A 72 -3.61 24.69 -23.98
C ALA A 72 -2.17 24.72 -24.50
N ASP A 73 -1.23 25.26 -23.72
CA ASP A 73 0.19 25.35 -24.07
C ASP A 73 0.86 23.95 -23.97
N PRO A 74 1.40 23.40 -25.07
CA PRO A 74 2.05 22.09 -25.09
C PRO A 74 3.18 21.92 -24.06
N SER A 75 3.94 22.98 -23.78
CA SER A 75 5.05 22.92 -22.82
C SER A 75 4.55 22.73 -21.38
N GLN A 76 3.43 23.38 -21.05
CA GLN A 76 2.77 23.28 -19.76
C GLN A 76 2.03 21.94 -19.61
N ARG A 77 1.57 21.32 -20.69
CA ARG A 77 0.91 20.00 -20.66
C ARG A 77 1.83 18.89 -20.18
N VAL A 78 3.08 18.86 -20.64
CA VAL A 78 4.06 17.86 -20.18
C VAL A 78 4.31 18.02 -18.70
N SER A 79 4.53 19.26 -18.24
CA SER A 79 4.72 19.56 -16.81
C SER A 79 3.48 19.26 -15.97
N PHE A 80 2.28 19.50 -16.51
CA PHE A 80 1.00 19.18 -15.86
C PHE A 80 0.85 17.68 -15.66
N LEU A 81 1.11 16.87 -16.68
CA LEU A 81 1.02 15.42 -16.56
C LEU A 81 2.06 14.82 -15.64
N ALA A 82 3.30 15.31 -15.69
CA ALA A 82 4.33 14.89 -14.74
C ALA A 82 3.89 15.13 -13.28
N LYS A 83 3.22 16.26 -13.00
CA LYS A 83 2.64 16.54 -11.68
C LYS A 83 1.50 15.59 -11.34
N VAL A 84 0.63 15.26 -12.30
CA VAL A 84 -0.48 14.30 -12.10
C VAL A 84 0.05 12.90 -11.80
N GLU A 85 1.10 12.45 -12.49
CA GLU A 85 1.74 11.15 -12.26
C GLU A 85 2.41 11.03 -10.89
N ASP A 86 2.90 12.14 -10.32
CA ASP A 86 3.54 12.15 -9.00
C ASP A 86 2.53 12.09 -7.82
N ILE A 87 1.23 12.24 -8.10
CA ILE A 87 0.19 12.21 -7.07
C ILE A 87 0.06 10.79 -6.50
N ARG A 88 0.46 10.63 -5.25
CA ARG A 88 0.33 9.36 -4.53
C ARG A 88 -1.10 9.15 -4.03
N LEU A 89 -1.69 8.04 -4.48
CA LEU A 89 -2.94 7.54 -3.94
C LEU A 89 -2.65 6.60 -2.77
N HIS A 90 -3.15 6.95 -1.59
CA HIS A 90 -3.17 6.03 -0.47
C HIS A 90 -4.30 5.02 -0.75
N ALA A 91 -3.92 3.83 -1.25
CA ALA A 91 -4.86 2.73 -1.42
C ALA A 91 -5.48 2.37 -0.07
N THR A 92 -6.76 1.97 -0.07
CA THR A 92 -7.35 1.38 1.14
C THR A 92 -6.54 0.15 1.50
N ILE A 93 -6.20 0.03 2.79
CA ILE A 93 -5.62 -1.18 3.33
C ILE A 93 -6.63 -2.31 3.05
N PRO A 94 -6.25 -3.38 2.30
CA PRO A 94 -7.16 -4.49 2.02
C PRO A 94 -7.61 -5.12 3.34
N MET A 95 -8.81 -5.70 3.37
CA MET A 95 -9.32 -6.38 4.57
C MET A 95 -8.28 -7.37 5.11
N ALA A 96 -8.08 -7.36 6.43
CA ALA A 96 -7.12 -8.25 7.08
C ALA A 96 -7.53 -9.71 6.89
N ARG A 97 -6.68 -10.50 6.23
CA ARG A 97 -6.95 -11.91 5.90
C ARG A 97 -5.74 -12.78 6.20
N VAL A 98 -6.02 -13.93 6.79
CA VAL A 98 -5.07 -15.02 7.07
C VAL A 98 -5.62 -16.29 6.42
N ILE A 99 -4.88 -16.81 5.44
CA ILE A 99 -5.22 -18.05 4.73
C ILE A 99 -4.21 -19.12 5.15
N ILE A 100 -4.72 -20.26 5.60
CA ILE A 100 -3.89 -21.38 6.05
C ILE A 100 -4.25 -22.61 5.23
N ASN A 101 -3.27 -23.19 4.57
CA ASN A 101 -3.41 -24.51 3.98
C ASN A 101 -3.08 -25.58 5.03
N SER A 102 -4.11 -26.28 5.50
CA SER A 102 -3.99 -27.29 6.56
C SER A 102 -3.20 -28.53 6.12
N ARG A 103 -3.12 -28.79 4.81
CA ARG A 103 -2.42 -29.94 4.23
C ARG A 103 -0.93 -29.67 4.01
N THR A 104 -0.60 -28.51 3.45
CA THR A 104 0.80 -28.15 3.12
C THR A 104 1.49 -27.34 4.22
N GLY A 105 0.71 -26.81 5.17
CA GLY A 105 1.20 -25.91 6.21
C GLY A 105 1.58 -24.51 5.71
N SER A 106 1.20 -24.15 4.48
CA SER A 106 1.46 -22.82 3.92
C SER A 106 0.53 -21.80 4.57
N ILE A 107 1.08 -20.66 5.00
CA ILE A 107 0.34 -19.55 5.62
C ILE A 107 0.56 -18.29 4.80
N VAL A 108 -0.53 -17.63 4.42
CA VAL A 108 -0.52 -16.35 3.70
C VAL A 108 -1.27 -15.31 4.53
N LEU A 109 -0.64 -14.15 4.72
CA LEU A 109 -1.18 -13.02 5.47
C LEU A 109 -0.88 -11.72 4.73
N ASN A 110 -1.78 -10.73 4.86
CA ASN A 110 -1.54 -9.39 4.34
C ASN A 110 -1.11 -8.41 5.46
N GLN A 111 -0.64 -7.22 5.05
CA GLN A 111 -0.10 -6.21 5.98
C GLN A 111 -1.15 -5.61 6.94
N ALA A 112 -2.43 -5.87 6.70
CA ALA A 112 -3.53 -5.34 7.48
C ALA A 112 -3.79 -6.12 8.78
N VAL A 113 -3.23 -7.33 8.92
CA VAL A 113 -3.44 -8.19 10.09
C VAL A 113 -2.76 -7.61 11.32
N THR A 114 -3.54 -7.39 12.39
CA THR A 114 -3.04 -6.91 13.69
C THR A 114 -3.45 -7.84 14.82
N LEU A 115 -2.66 -7.81 15.90
CA LEU A 115 -2.87 -8.61 17.12
C LEU A 115 -3.14 -7.69 18.31
N GLY A 116 -4.12 -8.05 19.12
CA GLY A 116 -4.42 -7.47 20.43
C GLY A 116 -3.75 -8.23 21.57
N ALA A 117 -3.86 -7.69 22.78
CA ALA A 117 -3.31 -8.32 23.98
C ALA A 117 -4.08 -9.62 24.32
N CYS A 118 -3.37 -10.74 24.44
CA CYS A 118 -3.93 -12.02 24.85
C CYS A 118 -2.83 -12.98 25.33
N ALA A 119 -3.21 -14.03 26.05
CA ALA A 119 -2.33 -15.15 26.34
C ALA A 119 -3.00 -16.45 25.91
N VAL A 120 -2.28 -17.29 25.18
CA VAL A 120 -2.75 -18.57 24.64
C VAL A 120 -1.71 -19.64 24.93
N SER A 121 -2.14 -20.77 25.48
CA SER A 121 -1.32 -21.96 25.66
C SER A 121 -1.88 -23.11 24.84
N HIS A 122 -1.02 -23.74 24.04
CA HIS A 122 -1.38 -24.87 23.19
C HIS A 122 -0.23 -25.88 23.14
N GLY A 123 -0.50 -27.13 23.54
CA GLY A 123 0.53 -28.16 23.66
C GLY A 123 1.61 -27.76 24.66
N ASN A 124 2.87 -27.76 24.21
CA ASN A 124 4.04 -27.32 24.99
C ASN A 124 4.44 -25.87 24.71
N LEU A 125 3.62 -25.11 23.96
CA LEU A 125 3.87 -23.72 23.59
C LEU A 125 2.91 -22.78 24.33
N SER A 126 3.43 -21.67 24.83
CA SER A 126 2.66 -20.58 25.42
C SER A 126 3.04 -19.27 24.76
N VAL A 127 2.05 -18.54 24.25
CA VAL A 127 2.19 -17.23 23.59
C VAL A 127 1.51 -16.18 24.47
N SER A 128 2.22 -15.11 24.81
CA SER A 128 1.70 -13.97 25.56
C SER A 128 1.98 -12.70 24.78
N ILE A 129 0.92 -11.95 24.47
CA ILE A 129 0.95 -10.67 23.78
C ILE A 129 0.48 -9.62 24.78
N SER A 130 1.36 -8.69 25.12
CA SER A 130 1.07 -7.59 26.04
C SER A 130 1.17 -6.26 25.31
N SER A 131 0.22 -5.35 25.50
CA SER A 131 0.32 -3.96 25.06
C SER A 131 0.58 -3.08 26.28
N THR A 132 1.71 -2.37 26.27
CA THR A 132 2.10 -1.45 27.33
C THR A 132 2.00 -0.01 26.80
N PRO A 133 1.13 0.85 27.36
CA PRO A 133 1.04 2.24 26.91
C PRO A 133 2.31 2.98 27.32
N VAL A 134 3.03 3.51 26.33
CA VAL A 134 4.19 4.39 26.52
C VAL A 134 3.71 5.82 26.35
N VAL A 135 3.65 6.55 27.46
CA VAL A 135 3.30 7.98 27.45
C VAL A 135 4.58 8.77 27.18
N SER A 136 4.64 9.46 26.03
CA SER A 136 5.69 10.42 25.74
C SER A 136 5.17 11.83 26.05
N GLN A 137 5.51 12.35 27.23
CA GLN A 137 5.26 13.75 27.60
C GLN A 137 6.53 14.57 27.36
N PRO A 138 6.50 15.56 26.44
CA PRO A 138 7.56 16.55 26.34
C PRO A 138 7.66 17.40 27.61
N ASN A 139 8.82 18.03 27.80
CA ASN A 139 9.18 18.82 28.99
C ASN A 139 8.06 19.83 29.40
N PRO A 140 7.80 20.08 30.70
CA PRO A 140 6.61 20.80 31.21
C PRO A 140 6.40 22.24 30.73
N LEU A 141 7.35 22.83 30.00
CA LEU A 141 7.33 24.21 29.49
C LEU A 141 7.29 24.29 27.96
N SER A 142 7.09 23.17 27.26
CA SER A 142 6.96 23.18 25.79
C SER A 142 5.58 23.72 25.40
N VAL A 143 5.55 24.97 24.93
CA VAL A 143 4.36 25.63 24.39
C VAL A 143 3.90 24.86 23.15
N GLY A 144 2.91 23.97 23.29
CA GLY A 144 2.30 23.21 22.19
C GLY A 144 2.60 21.71 22.13
N GLY A 145 3.21 21.11 23.16
CA GLY A 145 3.43 19.66 23.20
C GLY A 145 2.14 18.85 23.34
N GLN A 146 1.65 18.24 22.26
CA GLN A 146 0.59 17.24 22.36
C GLN A 146 1.16 15.97 23.02
N THR A 147 0.53 15.52 24.11
CA THR A 147 0.85 14.20 24.68
C THR A 147 0.43 13.14 23.67
N VAL A 148 1.40 12.43 23.09
CA VAL A 148 1.12 11.29 22.22
C VAL A 148 1.21 10.03 23.08
N VAL A 149 0.08 9.37 23.28
CA VAL A 149 0.05 8.01 23.83
C VAL A 149 0.35 7.07 22.68
N THR A 150 1.49 6.38 22.75
CA THR A 150 1.81 5.31 21.80
C THR A 150 1.79 3.99 22.55
N GLU A 151 1.27 2.94 21.94
CA GLU A 151 1.31 1.61 22.53
C GLU A 151 2.56 0.87 22.05
N LYS A 152 3.31 0.30 22.99
CA LYS A 152 4.35 -0.68 22.67
C LYS A 152 3.81 -2.05 23.00
N ALA A 153 3.64 -2.90 22.00
CA ALA A 153 3.31 -4.30 22.25
C ALA A 153 4.54 -5.19 22.18
N ASP A 154 4.56 -6.20 23.04
CA ASP A 154 5.61 -7.20 23.15
C ASP A 154 4.98 -8.59 23.01
N ILE A 155 5.62 -9.48 22.25
CA ILE A 155 5.22 -10.89 22.11
C ILE A 155 6.26 -11.76 22.82
N GLN A 156 5.81 -12.61 23.75
CA GLN A 156 6.61 -13.61 24.44
C GLN A 156 6.12 -15.01 24.09
N ILE A 157 7.02 -15.85 23.60
CA ILE A 157 6.72 -17.26 23.30
C ILE A 157 7.60 -18.13 24.20
N ARG A 158 6.98 -19.05 24.94
CA ARG A 158 7.64 -19.98 25.86
C ARG A 158 7.35 -21.42 25.47
N GLN A 159 8.37 -22.25 25.56
CA GLN A 159 8.25 -23.70 25.45
C GLN A 159 8.62 -24.36 26.79
N ASP A 160 7.87 -25.38 27.23
CA ASP A 160 8.06 -26.05 28.53
C ASP A 160 9.49 -26.53 28.83
N LYS A 161 10.31 -26.78 27.79
CA LYS A 161 11.72 -27.18 27.91
C LYS A 161 12.70 -26.00 28.07
N GLY A 162 12.21 -24.80 28.39
CA GLY A 162 13.04 -23.64 28.76
C GLY A 162 13.44 -22.70 27.61
N SER A 163 12.90 -22.89 26.41
CA SER A 163 13.14 -21.96 25.29
C SER A 163 12.19 -20.76 25.39
N LEU A 164 12.74 -19.55 25.42
CA LEU A 164 11.98 -18.30 25.45
C LEU A 164 12.41 -17.41 24.28
N VAL A 165 11.44 -17.01 23.45
CA VAL A 165 11.62 -16.06 22.36
C VAL A 165 10.84 -14.80 22.71
N LYS A 166 11.54 -13.67 22.78
CA LYS A 166 10.94 -12.34 23.00
C LYS A 166 11.04 -11.53 21.72
N ILE A 167 9.94 -10.91 21.31
CA ILE A 167 9.84 -10.04 20.14
C ILE A 167 9.40 -8.67 20.66
N ASP A 168 10.30 -7.68 20.57
CA ASP A 168 10.12 -6.32 21.10
C ASP A 168 9.54 -5.32 20.07
N THR A 169 9.18 -5.82 18.88
CA THR A 169 8.59 -5.05 17.78
C THR A 169 7.07 -5.13 17.85
N ALA A 170 6.37 -4.10 17.33
CA ALA A 170 4.90 -4.06 17.23
C ALA A 170 4.33 -5.42 16.79
N PRO A 171 3.19 -5.87 17.34
CA PRO A 171 2.81 -7.28 17.33
C PRO A 171 2.25 -7.64 15.95
N GLN A 172 3.14 -7.81 14.98
CA GLN A 172 2.78 -8.32 13.68
C GLN A 172 2.66 -9.82 13.76
N LEU A 173 1.55 -10.35 13.24
CA LEU A 173 1.33 -11.79 13.19
C LEU A 173 2.49 -12.52 12.48
N SER A 174 3.11 -11.87 11.51
CA SER A 174 4.26 -12.41 10.79
C SER A 174 5.46 -12.72 11.69
N ASP A 175 5.73 -11.89 12.70
CA ASP A 175 6.82 -12.11 13.67
C ASP A 175 6.49 -13.26 14.63
N MET A 176 5.23 -13.35 15.08
CA MET A 176 4.77 -14.45 15.92
C MET A 176 4.90 -15.79 15.21
N VAL A 177 4.45 -15.88 13.95
CA VAL A 177 4.55 -17.09 13.13
C VAL A 177 6.01 -17.47 12.90
N ARG A 178 6.90 -16.50 12.65
CA ARG A 178 8.35 -16.76 12.57
C ARG A 178 8.92 -17.31 13.86
N GLY A 179 8.57 -16.72 15.01
CA GLY A 179 9.00 -17.19 16.33
C GLY A 179 8.52 -18.61 16.62
N LEU A 180 7.24 -18.91 16.36
CA LEU A 180 6.68 -20.24 16.53
C LEU A 180 7.33 -21.28 15.60
N ASN A 181 7.55 -20.94 14.33
CA ASN A 181 8.28 -21.80 13.39
C ASN A 181 9.72 -22.09 13.86
N SER A 182 10.41 -21.09 14.42
CA SER A 182 11.78 -21.28 14.95
C SER A 182 11.83 -22.21 16.17
N LEU A 183 10.72 -22.33 16.89
CA LEU A 183 10.55 -23.24 18.04
C LEU A 183 10.00 -24.62 17.64
N GLY A 184 9.84 -24.87 16.33
CA GLY A 184 9.38 -26.14 15.80
C GLY A 184 7.87 -26.37 15.92
N ALA A 185 7.07 -25.31 16.01
CA ALA A 185 5.61 -25.42 15.97
C ALA A 185 5.16 -26.07 14.65
N THR A 186 4.28 -27.06 14.72
CA THR A 186 3.71 -27.67 13.52
C THR A 186 2.65 -26.76 12.91
N PRO A 187 2.29 -26.94 11.62
CA PRO A 187 1.18 -26.21 11.02
C PRO A 187 -0.16 -26.38 11.76
N GLN A 188 -0.37 -27.55 12.39
CA GLN A 188 -1.56 -27.79 13.21
C GLN A 188 -1.51 -26.97 14.50
N ASP A 189 -0.36 -26.87 15.16
CA ASP A 189 -0.19 -26.02 16.35
C ASP A 189 -0.43 -24.55 16.00
N LEU A 190 0.10 -24.08 14.87
CA LEU A 190 -0.11 -22.72 14.38
C LEU A 190 -1.59 -22.44 14.13
N LEU A 191 -2.30 -23.34 13.45
CA LEU A 191 -3.73 -23.21 13.21
C LEU A 191 -4.51 -23.13 14.53
N ALA A 192 -4.22 -24.01 15.49
CA ALA A 192 -4.89 -24.04 16.77
C ALA A 192 -4.63 -22.77 17.60
N ILE A 193 -3.39 -22.29 17.63
CA ILE A 193 -3.02 -21.03 18.28
C ILE A 193 -3.75 -19.86 17.62
N LEU A 194 -3.78 -19.77 16.28
CA LEU A 194 -4.46 -18.70 15.56
C LEU A 194 -5.97 -18.72 15.77
N GLN A 195 -6.59 -19.90 15.79
CA GLN A 195 -8.00 -20.07 16.13
C GLN A 195 -8.29 -19.63 17.58
N ALA A 196 -7.42 -19.98 18.53
CA ALA A 196 -7.55 -19.56 19.92
C ALA A 196 -7.41 -18.04 20.10
N ILE A 197 -6.45 -17.40 19.42
CA ILE A 197 -6.29 -15.93 19.42
C ILE A 197 -7.53 -15.26 18.81
N LYS A 198 -8.08 -15.81 17.71
CA LYS A 198 -9.33 -15.34 17.11
C LYS A 198 -10.52 -15.49 18.06
N ALA A 199 -10.65 -16.63 18.72
CA ALA A 199 -11.70 -16.87 19.71
C ALA A 199 -11.59 -15.94 20.93
N ALA A 200 -10.38 -15.55 21.31
CA ALA A 200 -10.11 -14.55 22.35
C ALA A 200 -10.40 -13.11 21.89
N GLY A 201 -10.77 -12.88 20.63
CA GLY A 201 -11.02 -11.54 20.08
C GLY A 201 -9.75 -10.72 19.85
N ALA A 202 -8.57 -11.35 19.94
CA ALA A 202 -7.28 -10.67 19.81
C ALA A 202 -6.70 -10.73 18.39
N LEU A 203 -7.33 -11.48 17.45
CA LEU A 203 -6.93 -11.47 16.05
C LEU A 203 -7.86 -10.57 15.24
N ASN A 204 -7.34 -9.45 14.76
CA ASN A 204 -8.05 -8.56 13.84
C ASN A 204 -7.81 -9.02 12.39
N ALA A 205 -8.41 -10.13 12.01
CA ALA A 205 -8.40 -10.64 10.64
C ALA A 205 -9.48 -11.71 10.42
N GLU A 206 -9.90 -11.86 9.16
CA GLU A 206 -10.59 -13.06 8.72
C GLU A 206 -9.60 -14.22 8.64
N LEU A 207 -10.00 -15.37 9.19
CA LEU A 207 -9.21 -16.60 9.18
C LEU A 207 -9.93 -17.61 8.28
N GLU A 208 -9.27 -18.02 7.21
CA GLU A 208 -9.74 -18.99 6.21
C GLU A 208 -8.81 -20.21 6.18
N VAL A 209 -9.40 -21.40 6.13
CA VAL A 209 -8.64 -22.67 6.10
C VAL A 209 -8.97 -23.38 4.80
N ILE A 210 -7.92 -23.80 4.08
CA ILE A 210 -7.97 -24.51 2.78
C ILE A 210 -7.20 -25.83 2.81
#